data_AF-A0A0G0PHS5-F1
#
_entry.id   AF-A0A0G0PHS5-F1
#
_cell.length_a   1.000
_cell.length_b   1.000
_cell.length_c   1.000
_cell.angle_alpha   90.00
_cell.angle_beta   90.00
_cell.angle_gamma   90.00
#
_symmetry.space_group_name_H-M   'P 1'
#
loop_
_entity.id
_entity.type
_entity.pdbx_description
1 polymer ?
#
loop_
_entity_poly.entity_id
_entity_poly.type
_entity_poly.pdbx_seq_one_letter_code
_entity_poly.pdbx_strand_id
1 'polypeptide(L)'
;MRKYLLWFLLIIILVIRVIYFYKNQPSYPDGTRIRITSRISSEPIRYSSSQFLKLQGFKIYLPSYPEVYYGDQIAVDGTVKDGELKDPKLVGVKESKIFLYSIREQLIDFYQKNLPQPHSSLIAGVTIGSKASIPKDFWEALKKTGTAHVVVASGMNVTLVSQFLISFLALLFPRRRAIPMALMGVWSYAILSGFDAPIIRASIMGSLVFVAQEIGRLNFSLRALFMTAFAMLFVKPDWLTDIGFMLSFAATLSLILFEPKVDRFFKKIPAIIRKDFSTSLAAQVGVVPILYFGFGQFNVLSPVINAMVLWTIVPITIIGMVGGILGLIFEPVGRAVLLLVYPLTSWFVWILRIFN
;
A
#
# COMPACT_ATOMS: atom_id res chain seq x y z
N MET A 1 -22.68 -1.73 30.41
CA MET A 1 -23.65 -1.93 29.31
C MET A 1 -23.51 -0.96 28.13
N ARG A 2 -23.61 0.37 28.30
CA ARG A 2 -23.63 1.34 27.16
C ARG A 2 -22.46 1.25 26.16
N LYS A 3 -21.24 0.93 26.59
CA LYS A 3 -20.06 0.88 25.69
C LYS A 3 -20.09 -0.31 24.72
N TYR A 4 -20.56 -1.48 25.16
CA TYR A 4 -20.67 -2.66 24.30
C TYR A 4 -21.84 -2.55 23.31
N LEU A 5 -22.91 -1.84 23.70
CA LEU A 5 -24.05 -1.55 22.84
C LEU A 5 -23.65 -0.71 21.61
N LEU A 6 -22.79 0.30 21.79
CA LEU A 6 -22.28 1.11 20.68
C LEU A 6 -21.47 0.29 19.68
N TRP A 7 -20.57 -0.57 20.16
CA TRP A 7 -19.79 -1.46 19.28
C TRP A 7 -20.69 -2.45 18.54
N PHE A 8 -21.68 -3.02 19.22
CA PHE A 8 -22.65 -3.93 18.61
C PHE A 8 -23.46 -3.24 17.50
N LEU A 9 -23.94 -2.02 17.74
CA LEU A 9 -24.64 -1.21 16.73
C LEU A 9 -23.75 -0.89 15.53
N LEU A 10 -22.50 -0.49 15.75
CA LEU A 10 -21.55 -0.22 14.65
C LEU A 10 -21.30 -1.46 13.80
N ILE A 11 -21.16 -2.63 14.43
CA ILE A 11 -20.99 -3.90 13.70
C ILE A 11 -22.24 -4.21 12.87
N ILE A 12 -23.44 -4.06 13.42
CA ILE A 12 -24.69 -4.28 12.68
C ILE A 12 -24.79 -3.34 11.48
N ILE A 13 -24.52 -2.04 11.67
CA ILE A 13 -24.54 -1.05 10.58
C ILE A 13 -23.55 -1.44 9.49
N LEU A 14 -22.35 -1.89 9.86
CA LEU A 14 -21.33 -2.34 8.93
C LEU A 14 -21.80 -3.57 8.13
N VAL A 15 -22.33 -4.58 8.83
CA VAL A 15 -22.82 -5.81 8.20
C VAL A 15 -23.95 -5.50 7.22
N ILE A 16 -24.91 -4.67 7.61
CA ILE A 16 -25.99 -4.22 6.72
C ILE A 16 -25.42 -3.49 5.50
N ARG A 17 -24.46 -2.58 5.69
CA ARG A 17 -23.83 -1.83 4.61
C ARG A 17 -23.10 -2.74 3.62
N VAL A 18 -22.35 -3.72 4.12
CA VAL A 18 -21.62 -4.69 3.31
C VAL A 18 -22.60 -5.59 2.55
N ILE A 19 -23.62 -6.15 3.21
CA ILE A 19 -24.65 -6.98 2.57
C ILE A 19 -25.38 -6.19 1.49
N TYR A 20 -25.80 -4.96 1.80
CA TYR A 20 -26.47 -4.09 0.84
C TYR A 20 -25.60 -3.82 -0.39
N PHE A 21 -24.30 -3.59 -0.18
CA PHE A 21 -23.36 -3.36 -1.26
C PHE A 21 -23.21 -4.59 -2.16
N TYR A 22 -22.96 -5.79 -1.63
CA TYR A 22 -22.82 -7.01 -2.44
C TYR A 22 -24.15 -7.43 -3.10
N LYS A 23 -25.29 -7.21 -2.43
CA LYS A 23 -26.61 -7.53 -3.00
C LYS A 23 -27.01 -6.59 -4.14
N ASN A 24 -26.57 -5.32 -4.07
CA ASN A 24 -26.87 -4.31 -5.09
C ASN A 24 -25.76 -4.13 -6.11
N GLN A 25 -24.77 -5.02 -6.16
CA GLN A 25 -23.84 -5.04 -7.28
C GLN A 25 -24.63 -5.40 -8.55
N PRO A 26 -24.53 -4.59 -9.61
CA PRO A 26 -25.21 -4.90 -10.86
C PRO A 26 -24.65 -6.23 -11.40
N SER A 27 -25.48 -7.28 -11.38
CA SER A 27 -25.18 -8.55 -12.03
C SER A 27 -25.54 -8.42 -13.51
N TYR A 28 -24.54 -8.37 -14.36
CA TYR A 28 -24.71 -8.28 -15.80
C TYR A 28 -24.73 -9.70 -16.38
N PRO A 29 -25.81 -10.10 -17.08
CA PRO A 29 -25.85 -11.40 -17.75
C PRO A 29 -24.70 -11.54 -18.74
N ASP A 30 -24.12 -12.74 -18.84
CA ASP A 30 -23.10 -13.01 -19.85
C ASP A 30 -23.63 -12.70 -21.26
N GLY A 31 -22.81 -12.02 -22.06
CA GLY A 31 -23.17 -11.56 -23.40
C GLY A 31 -23.74 -10.13 -23.45
N THR A 32 -24.02 -9.47 -22.32
CA THR A 32 -24.44 -8.07 -22.33
C THR A 32 -23.27 -7.13 -22.65
N ARG A 33 -23.49 -6.20 -23.59
CA ARG A 33 -22.58 -5.07 -23.80
C ARG A 33 -22.86 -3.99 -22.77
N ILE A 34 -21.83 -3.60 -22.03
CA ILE A 34 -21.92 -2.57 -20.99
C ILE A 34 -20.89 -1.48 -21.23
N ARG A 35 -21.25 -0.26 -20.84
CA ARG A 35 -20.35 0.88 -20.75
C ARG A 35 -20.06 1.16 -19.28
N ILE A 36 -18.82 0.92 -18.86
CA ILE A 36 -18.38 1.23 -17.50
C ILE A 36 -17.68 2.58 -17.52
N THR A 37 -18.27 3.56 -16.85
CA THR A 37 -17.63 4.86 -16.59
C THR A 37 -17.21 4.92 -15.13
N SER A 38 -15.90 4.88 -14.88
CA SER A 38 -15.38 4.88 -13.51
C SER A 38 -14.03 5.58 -13.40
N ARG A 39 -13.72 6.05 -12.20
CA ARG A 39 -12.39 6.56 -11.87
C ARG A 39 -11.48 5.40 -11.50
N ILE A 40 -10.28 5.38 -12.07
CA ILE A 40 -9.27 4.38 -11.75
C ILE A 40 -8.84 4.56 -10.30
N SER A 41 -9.13 3.54 -9.49
CA SER A 41 -8.84 3.51 -8.04
C SER A 41 -7.68 2.60 -7.68
N SER A 42 -7.08 1.93 -8.66
CA SER A 42 -5.89 1.08 -8.53
C SER A 42 -5.02 1.28 -9.75
N GLU A 43 -3.70 1.38 -9.58
CA GLU A 43 -2.76 1.58 -10.68
C GLU A 43 -2.89 0.46 -11.73
N PRO A 44 -3.04 0.78 -13.03
CA PRO A 44 -3.11 -0.23 -14.08
C PRO A 44 -1.79 -1.00 -14.19
N ILE A 45 -1.85 -2.34 -14.22
CA ILE A 45 -0.66 -3.17 -14.42
C ILE A 45 -0.33 -3.15 -15.91
N ARG A 46 0.87 -2.68 -16.28
CA ARG A 46 1.29 -2.56 -17.68
C ARG A 46 2.03 -3.82 -18.14
N TYR A 47 1.61 -4.37 -19.27
CA TYR A 47 2.31 -5.41 -20.02
C TYR A 47 2.83 -4.82 -21.34
N SER A 48 3.63 -5.59 -22.06
CA SER A 48 4.24 -5.16 -23.33
C SER A 48 3.21 -4.74 -24.39
N SER A 49 2.05 -5.41 -24.46
CA SER A 49 1.02 -5.18 -25.48
C SER A 49 -0.37 -4.87 -24.92
N SER A 50 -0.53 -4.87 -23.59
CA SER A 50 -1.80 -4.60 -22.94
C SER A 50 -1.62 -3.97 -21.56
N GLN A 51 -2.66 -3.31 -21.07
CA GLN A 51 -2.75 -2.83 -19.70
C GLN A 51 -3.94 -3.48 -19.00
N PHE A 52 -3.70 -3.98 -17.80
CA PHE A 52 -4.71 -4.63 -16.97
C PHE A 52 -5.24 -3.67 -15.91
N LEU A 53 -6.56 -3.60 -15.79
CA LEU A 53 -7.26 -2.82 -14.79
C LEU A 53 -8.45 -3.59 -14.26
N LYS A 54 -8.76 -3.36 -12.98
CA LYS A 54 -9.96 -3.88 -12.33
C LYS A 54 -10.94 -2.73 -12.11
N LEU A 55 -12.09 -2.75 -12.78
CA LEU A 55 -13.14 -1.74 -12.62
C LEU A 55 -14.45 -2.40 -12.25
N GLN A 56 -15.07 -1.93 -11.16
CA GLN A 56 -16.38 -2.43 -10.69
C GLN A 56 -16.48 -3.97 -10.62
N GLY A 57 -15.38 -4.63 -10.22
CA GLY A 57 -15.31 -6.10 -10.13
C GLY A 57 -14.86 -6.79 -11.41
N PHE A 58 -14.94 -6.14 -12.58
CA PHE A 58 -14.53 -6.70 -13.86
C PHE A 58 -13.02 -6.61 -14.08
N LYS A 59 -12.45 -7.68 -14.62
CA LYS A 59 -11.11 -7.69 -15.19
C LYS A 59 -11.16 -7.15 -16.62
N ILE A 60 -10.36 -6.14 -16.91
CA ILE A 60 -10.33 -5.46 -18.20
C ILE A 60 -8.88 -5.44 -18.70
N TYR A 61 -8.67 -5.88 -19.95
CA TYR A 61 -7.40 -5.83 -20.65
C TYR A 61 -7.51 -4.86 -21.81
N LEU A 62 -7.03 -3.63 -21.64
CA LEU A 62 -7.00 -2.63 -22.70
C LEU A 62 -5.69 -2.74 -23.50
N PRO A 63 -5.65 -2.22 -24.75
CA PRO A 63 -4.39 -1.99 -25.44
C PRO A 63 -3.48 -1.06 -24.62
N SER A 64 -2.16 -1.17 -24.76
CA SER A 64 -1.21 -0.30 -24.03
C SER A 64 -1.38 1.20 -24.33
N TYR A 65 -1.94 1.52 -25.51
CA TYR A 65 -2.23 2.89 -25.93
C TYR A 65 -3.73 3.11 -26.21
N PRO A 66 -4.30 4.26 -25.80
CA PRO A 66 -3.66 5.32 -25.02
C PRO A 66 -3.37 4.87 -23.58
N GLU A 67 -2.29 5.40 -23.00
CA GLU A 67 -1.91 5.10 -21.62
C GLU A 67 -2.93 5.71 -20.66
N VAL A 68 -3.33 4.92 -19.67
CA VAL A 68 -4.27 5.37 -18.65
C VAL A 68 -3.58 5.38 -17.29
N TYR A 69 -3.84 6.42 -16.52
CA TYR A 69 -3.16 6.66 -15.26
C TYR A 69 -4.08 6.53 -14.05
N TYR A 70 -3.45 6.40 -12.88
CA TYR A 70 -4.17 6.40 -11.62
C TYR A 70 -4.94 7.72 -11.45
N GLY A 71 -6.24 7.61 -11.10
CA GLY A 71 -7.10 8.77 -10.88
C GLY A 71 -7.80 9.31 -12.13
N ASP A 72 -7.47 8.81 -13.32
CA ASP A 72 -8.19 9.14 -14.56
C ASP A 72 -9.62 8.59 -14.52
N GLN A 73 -10.51 9.30 -15.19
CA GLN A 73 -11.88 8.83 -15.39
C GLN A 73 -11.97 8.24 -16.80
N ILE A 74 -12.23 6.94 -16.87
CA ILE A 74 -12.34 6.22 -18.14
C ILE A 74 -13.73 5.70 -18.38
N ALA A 75 -14.11 5.68 -19.66
CA ALA A 75 -15.28 4.99 -20.16
C ALA A 75 -14.82 3.82 -21.04
N VAL A 76 -15.15 2.59 -20.63
CA VAL A 76 -14.82 1.36 -21.36
C VAL A 76 -16.09 0.66 -21.77
N ASP A 77 -16.22 0.36 -23.06
CA ASP A 77 -17.26 -0.50 -23.62
C ASP A 77 -16.74 -1.91 -23.76
N GLY A 78 -17.55 -2.92 -23.47
CA GLY A 78 -17.22 -4.29 -23.81
C GLY A 78 -18.32 -5.27 -23.44
N THR A 79 -18.11 -6.54 -23.77
CA THR A 79 -19.08 -7.60 -23.55
C THR A 79 -18.72 -8.37 -22.28
N VAL A 80 -19.66 -8.50 -21.36
CA VAL A 80 -19.45 -9.26 -20.12
C VAL A 80 -19.37 -10.74 -20.43
N LYS A 81 -18.31 -11.41 -19.97
CA LYS A 81 -18.20 -12.87 -20.00
C LYS A 81 -17.35 -13.35 -18.82
N ASP A 82 -17.92 -14.20 -17.96
CA ASP A 82 -17.20 -14.86 -16.86
C ASP A 82 -16.49 -13.87 -15.89
N GLY A 83 -17.10 -12.71 -15.63
CA GLY A 83 -16.50 -11.66 -14.79
C GLY A 83 -15.35 -10.89 -15.44
N GLU A 84 -15.12 -11.09 -16.74
CA GLU A 84 -14.20 -10.32 -17.57
C GLU A 84 -14.96 -9.51 -18.62
N LEU A 85 -14.37 -8.40 -19.03
CA LEU A 85 -14.89 -7.57 -20.12
C LEU A 85 -14.13 -7.93 -21.39
N LYS A 86 -14.78 -8.66 -22.31
CA LYS A 86 -14.22 -9.02 -23.62
C LYS A 86 -14.40 -7.90 -24.64
N ASP A 87 -13.44 -7.81 -25.53
CA ASP A 87 -13.29 -6.75 -26.55
C ASP A 87 -13.44 -5.33 -25.99
N PRO A 88 -12.71 -5.00 -24.89
CA PRO A 88 -12.86 -3.71 -24.25
C PRO A 88 -12.36 -2.60 -25.18
N LYS A 89 -13.24 -1.66 -25.52
CA LYS A 89 -12.92 -0.45 -26.26
C LYS A 89 -12.94 0.74 -25.33
N LEU A 90 -11.83 1.44 -25.26
CA LEU A 90 -11.75 2.69 -24.54
C LEU A 90 -12.47 3.79 -25.34
N VAL A 91 -13.58 4.29 -24.80
CA VAL A 91 -14.44 5.29 -25.45
C VAL A 91 -13.97 6.70 -25.13
N GLY A 92 -13.40 6.90 -23.95
CA GLY A 92 -12.88 8.19 -23.55
C GLY A 92 -12.04 8.12 -22.29
N VAL A 93 -11.00 8.95 -22.25
CA VAL A 93 -10.18 9.20 -21.07
C VAL A 93 -10.33 10.66 -20.72
N LYS A 94 -10.71 10.93 -19.47
CA LYS A 94 -10.66 12.27 -18.89
C LYS A 94 -9.57 12.26 -17.83
N GLU A 95 -8.47 12.91 -18.18
CA GLU A 95 -7.31 13.02 -17.30
C GLU A 95 -7.70 13.65 -15.97
N SER A 96 -7.13 13.09 -14.91
CA SER A 96 -7.30 13.63 -13.57
C SER A 96 -6.57 14.98 -13.44
N LYS A 97 -7.30 16.05 -13.14
CA LYS A 97 -6.70 17.37 -12.85
C LYS A 97 -6.06 17.46 -11.45
N ILE A 98 -5.89 16.35 -10.75
CA ILE A 98 -5.34 16.36 -9.40
C ILE A 98 -3.81 16.42 -9.52
N PHE A 99 -3.24 17.55 -9.11
CA PHE A 99 -1.80 17.84 -9.15
C PHE A 99 -0.91 16.75 -8.51
N LEU A 100 -1.41 16.05 -7.48
CA LEU A 100 -0.68 14.96 -6.85
C LEU A 100 -0.47 13.75 -7.76
N TYR A 101 -1.39 13.48 -8.70
CA TYR A 101 -1.21 12.38 -9.64
C TYR A 101 -0.18 12.72 -10.72
N SER A 102 -0.15 13.96 -11.20
CA SER A 102 0.94 14.39 -12.10
C SER A 102 2.31 14.33 -11.43
N ILE A 103 2.41 14.68 -10.14
CA ILE A 103 3.67 14.53 -9.38
C ILE A 103 4.07 13.05 -9.29
N ARG A 104 3.11 12.14 -9.04
CA ARG A 104 3.37 10.70 -8.98
C ARG A 104 4.00 10.21 -10.28
N GLU A 105 3.42 10.55 -11.43
CA GLU A 105 3.95 10.14 -12.73
C GLU A 105 5.33 10.74 -12.99
N GLN A 106 5.53 12.04 -12.71
CA GLN A 106 6.84 12.67 -12.84
C GLN A 106 7.92 11.99 -11.98
N LEU A 107 7.57 11.52 -10.77
CA LEU A 107 8.49 10.75 -9.93
C LEU A 107 8.83 9.39 -10.56
N ILE A 108 7.83 8.68 -11.09
CA ILE A 108 8.04 7.39 -11.78
C ILE A 108 8.98 7.58 -12.96
N ASP A 109 8.69 8.57 -13.81
CA ASP A 109 9.50 8.89 -14.99
C ASP A 109 10.92 9.28 -14.60
N PHE A 110 11.07 10.10 -13.54
CA PHE A 110 12.37 10.50 -13.02
C PHE A 110 13.19 9.28 -12.54
N TYR A 111 12.58 8.33 -11.83
CA TYR A 111 13.26 7.11 -11.40
C TYR A 111 13.65 6.23 -12.59
N GLN A 112 12.76 6.06 -13.57
CA GLN A 112 13.01 5.24 -14.76
C GLN A 112 14.10 5.82 -15.66
N LYS A 113 14.16 7.15 -15.81
CA LYS A 113 15.18 7.85 -16.59
C LYS A 113 16.57 7.74 -15.98
N ASN A 114 16.66 7.72 -14.64
CA ASN A 114 17.94 7.83 -13.93
C ASN A 114 18.49 6.50 -13.42
N LEU A 115 17.69 5.44 -13.38
CA LEU A 115 18.12 4.12 -12.87
C LEU A 115 17.65 2.98 -13.77
N PRO A 116 18.50 1.96 -14.00
CA PRO A 116 18.13 0.80 -14.79
C PRO A 116 17.05 -0.04 -14.08
N GLN A 117 16.28 -0.78 -14.86
CA GLN A 117 15.44 -1.86 -14.32
C GLN A 117 16.32 -3.00 -13.77
N PRO A 118 15.97 -3.66 -12.65
CA PRO A 118 14.75 -3.48 -11.84
C PRO A 118 14.87 -2.42 -10.72
N HIS A 119 16.00 -1.71 -10.59
CA HIS A 119 16.28 -0.76 -9.50
C HIS A 119 15.30 0.42 -9.47
N SER A 120 14.97 0.99 -10.63
CA SER A 120 13.98 2.07 -10.73
C SER A 120 12.59 1.63 -10.23
N SER A 121 12.16 0.44 -10.62
CA SER A 121 10.88 -0.14 -10.16
C SER A 121 10.88 -0.49 -8.68
N LEU A 122 12.02 -0.94 -8.14
CA LEU A 122 12.17 -1.19 -6.71
C LEU A 122 12.00 0.11 -5.90
N ILE A 123 12.65 1.20 -6.32
CA ILE A 123 12.50 2.51 -5.66
C ILE A 123 11.07 3.05 -5.84
N ALA A 124 10.49 2.98 -7.04
CA ALA A 124 9.13 3.44 -7.28
C ALA A 124 8.10 2.65 -6.44
N GLY A 125 8.26 1.33 -6.33
CA GLY A 125 7.43 0.47 -5.47
C GLY A 125 7.56 0.82 -3.99
N VAL A 126 8.80 0.95 -3.51
CA VAL A 126 9.07 1.20 -2.09
C VAL A 126 8.72 2.62 -1.67
N THR A 127 8.92 3.63 -2.52
CA THR A 127 8.67 5.05 -2.17
C THR A 127 7.21 5.45 -2.37
N ILE A 128 6.65 5.20 -3.55
CA ILE A 128 5.33 5.69 -3.98
C ILE A 128 4.34 4.55 -4.28
N GLY A 129 4.70 3.29 -4.00
CA GLY A 129 3.78 2.17 -4.16
C GLY A 129 3.47 1.82 -5.60
N SER A 130 4.31 2.22 -6.56
CA SER A 130 4.09 1.87 -7.97
C SER A 130 4.39 0.39 -8.21
N LYS A 131 3.38 -0.36 -8.64
CA LYS A 131 3.48 -1.77 -9.03
C LYS A 131 3.52 -1.92 -10.55
N ALA A 132 2.97 -0.95 -11.28
CA ALA A 132 2.80 -1.00 -12.73
C ALA A 132 4.12 -1.14 -13.49
N SER A 133 5.21 -0.58 -12.95
CA SER A 133 6.52 -0.57 -13.60
C SER A 133 7.33 -1.84 -13.35
N ILE A 134 6.90 -2.71 -12.44
CA ILE A 134 7.69 -3.86 -11.98
C ILE A 134 7.78 -4.93 -13.10
N PRO A 135 8.98 -5.30 -13.57
CA PRO A 135 9.14 -6.38 -14.54
C PRO A 135 8.60 -7.71 -14.02
N LYS A 136 7.95 -8.50 -14.88
CA LYS A 136 7.33 -9.79 -14.50
C LYS A 136 8.32 -10.72 -13.79
N ASP A 137 9.51 -10.90 -14.35
CA ASP A 137 10.54 -11.79 -13.78
C ASP A 137 10.96 -11.34 -12.38
N PHE A 138 11.03 -10.02 -12.16
CA PHE A 138 11.34 -9.46 -10.85
C PHE A 138 10.17 -9.66 -9.88
N TRP A 139 8.92 -9.49 -10.34
CA TRP A 139 7.73 -9.76 -9.53
C TRP A 139 7.62 -11.22 -9.11
N GLU A 140 7.97 -12.15 -9.99
CA GLU A 140 8.01 -13.58 -9.67
C GLU A 140 9.11 -13.90 -8.67
N ALA A 141 10.31 -13.32 -8.84
CA ALA A 141 11.38 -13.45 -7.85
C ALA A 141 10.94 -12.94 -6.46
N LEU A 142 10.27 -11.79 -6.40
CA LEU A 142 9.71 -11.23 -5.16
C LEU A 142 8.67 -12.14 -4.51
N LYS A 143 7.84 -12.83 -5.30
CA LYS A 143 6.87 -13.80 -4.78
C LYS A 143 7.56 -15.05 -4.25
N LYS A 144 8.52 -15.59 -5.01
CA LYS A 144 9.23 -16.84 -4.67
C LYS A 144 10.07 -16.70 -3.41
N THR A 145 10.70 -15.55 -3.19
CA THR A 145 11.46 -15.25 -1.97
C THR A 145 10.58 -14.75 -0.81
N GLY A 146 9.30 -14.49 -1.09
CA GLY A 146 8.34 -13.96 -0.13
C GLY A 146 8.56 -12.49 0.24
N THR A 147 9.37 -11.74 -0.52
CA THR A 147 9.67 -10.31 -0.26
C THR A 147 8.71 -9.35 -0.96
N ALA A 148 7.74 -9.85 -1.74
CA ALA A 148 6.76 -9.02 -2.45
C ALA A 148 6.00 -8.04 -1.53
N HIS A 149 5.67 -8.47 -0.32
CA HIS A 149 4.99 -7.63 0.68
C HIS A 149 5.85 -6.47 1.21
N VAL A 150 7.17 -6.54 1.03
CA VAL A 150 8.13 -5.53 1.47
C VAL A 150 8.31 -4.43 0.41
N VAL A 151 8.30 -4.82 -0.88
CA VAL A 151 8.46 -3.88 -2.01
C VAL A 151 7.19 -3.07 -2.26
N VAL A 152 6.03 -3.64 -1.96
CA VAL A 152 4.76 -2.89 -2.02
C VAL A 152 4.73 -1.89 -0.87
N ALA A 153 4.48 -0.61 -1.20
CA ALA A 153 4.43 0.46 -0.21
C ALA A 153 3.56 0.06 0.99
N SER A 154 4.23 -0.01 2.15
CA SER A 154 3.68 -0.59 3.36
C SER A 154 3.32 0.48 4.38
N GLY A 155 2.64 0.09 5.46
CA GLY A 155 2.38 0.99 6.58
C GLY A 155 3.65 1.61 7.18
N MET A 156 4.81 0.96 7.01
CA MET A 156 6.11 1.47 7.45
C MET A 156 6.47 2.78 6.75
N ASN A 157 6.21 2.89 5.45
CA ASN A 157 6.49 4.12 4.70
C ASN A 157 5.64 5.29 5.22
N VAL A 158 4.37 5.03 5.57
CA VAL A 158 3.51 6.03 6.19
C VAL A 158 4.04 6.45 7.55
N THR A 159 4.51 5.50 8.37
CA THR A 159 5.16 5.80 9.65
C THR A 159 6.42 6.65 9.46
N LEU A 160 7.29 6.32 8.51
CA LEU A 160 8.49 7.09 8.20
C LEU A 160 8.13 8.52 7.74
N VAL A 161 7.19 8.65 6.81
CA VAL A 161 6.73 9.95 6.30
C VAL A 161 6.11 10.77 7.42
N SER A 162 5.21 10.18 8.21
CA SER A 162 4.57 10.88 9.34
C SER A 162 5.60 11.35 10.37
N GLN A 163 6.57 10.51 10.75
CA GLN A 163 7.59 10.86 11.71
C GLN A 163 8.51 11.96 11.18
N PHE A 164 8.96 11.84 9.93
CA PHE A 164 9.75 12.87 9.27
C PHE A 164 9.02 14.22 9.24
N LEU A 165 7.76 14.23 8.80
CA LEU A 165 6.95 15.46 8.74
C LEU A 165 6.70 16.05 10.12
N ILE A 166 6.35 15.25 11.12
CA ILE A 166 6.14 15.73 12.49
C ILE A 166 7.43 16.32 13.05
N SER A 167 8.56 15.60 12.94
CA SER A 167 9.85 16.06 13.44
C SER A 167 10.31 17.33 12.74
N PHE A 168 10.21 17.39 11.41
CA PHE A 168 10.60 18.57 10.64
C PHE A 168 9.72 19.78 10.94
N LEU A 169 8.39 19.61 10.95
CA LEU A 169 7.49 20.73 11.25
C LEU A 169 7.54 21.16 12.71
N ALA A 170 7.88 20.27 13.64
CA ALA A 170 8.07 20.62 15.04
C ALA A 170 9.31 21.50 15.28
N LEU A 171 10.29 21.48 14.36
CA LEU A 171 11.43 22.42 14.40
C LEU A 171 11.02 23.84 13.97
N LEU A 172 10.02 23.95 13.09
CA LEU A 172 9.59 25.23 12.49
C LEU A 172 8.35 25.84 13.16
N PHE A 173 7.49 25.00 13.73
CA PHE A 173 6.19 25.40 14.25
C PHE A 173 5.90 24.75 15.61
N PRO A 174 5.08 25.39 16.47
CA PRO A 174 4.58 24.76 17.69
C PRO A 174 3.84 23.46 17.40
N ARG A 175 3.94 22.48 18.31
CA ARG A 175 3.35 21.14 18.17
C ARG A 175 1.86 21.14 17.76
N ARG A 176 1.08 22.13 18.25
CA ARG A 176 -0.34 22.31 17.90
C ARG A 176 -0.59 22.59 16.41
N ARG A 177 0.35 23.22 15.70
CA ARG A 177 0.28 23.45 14.25
C ARG A 177 1.03 22.38 13.45
N ALA A 178 2.15 21.90 13.98
CA ALA A 178 2.96 20.89 13.33
C ALA A 178 2.20 19.57 13.08
N ILE A 179 1.40 19.10 14.05
CA ILE A 179 0.69 17.83 13.90
C ILE A 179 -0.41 17.87 12.82
N PRO A 180 -1.37 18.82 12.80
CA PRO A 180 -2.37 18.85 11.75
C PRO A 180 -1.75 19.04 10.36
N MET A 181 -0.67 19.82 10.24
CA MET A 181 0.06 19.96 8.98
C MET A 181 0.76 18.66 8.56
N ALA A 182 1.36 17.93 9.50
CA ALA A 182 1.94 16.62 9.21
C ALA A 182 0.87 15.60 8.81
N LEU A 183 -0.32 15.62 9.43
CA LEU A 183 -1.44 14.78 9.01
C LEU A 183 -1.90 15.10 7.59
N MET A 184 -1.99 16.38 7.21
CA MET A 184 -2.26 16.76 5.82
C MET A 184 -1.19 16.22 4.86
N GLY A 185 0.08 16.26 5.24
CA GLY A 185 1.16 15.67 4.46
C GLY A 185 1.07 14.14 4.35
N VAL A 186 0.66 13.45 5.42
CA VAL A 186 0.41 11.99 5.40
C VAL A 186 -0.74 11.63 4.47
N TRP A 187 -1.84 12.37 4.49
CA TRP A 187 -2.95 12.16 3.55
C TRP A 187 -2.55 12.49 2.10
N SER A 188 -1.71 13.50 1.90
CA SER A 188 -1.12 13.80 0.59
C SER A 188 -0.25 12.65 0.09
N TYR A 189 0.56 12.05 0.98
CA TYR A 189 1.32 10.85 0.69
C TYR A 189 0.43 9.64 0.38
N ALA A 190 -0.68 9.47 1.11
CA ALA A 190 -1.64 8.40 0.83
C ALA A 190 -2.24 8.52 -0.59
N ILE A 191 -2.55 9.73 -1.02
CA ILE A 191 -2.99 10.02 -2.40
C ILE A 191 -1.87 9.72 -3.39
N LEU A 192 -0.66 10.22 -3.14
CA LEU A 192 0.52 10.00 -3.97
C LEU A 192 0.83 8.51 -4.12
N SER A 193 0.59 7.71 -3.09
CA SER A 193 0.88 6.28 -3.04
C SER A 193 -0.17 5.38 -3.70
N GLY A 194 -1.29 5.94 -4.16
CA GLY A 194 -2.33 5.20 -4.89
C GLY A 194 -3.41 4.58 -4.00
N PHE A 195 -3.58 5.05 -2.76
CA PHE A 195 -4.63 4.58 -1.84
C PHE A 195 -4.62 3.06 -1.56
N ASP A 196 -3.43 2.47 -1.47
CA ASP A 196 -3.29 1.08 -1.04
C ASP A 196 -3.84 0.89 0.38
N ALA A 197 -4.56 -0.22 0.63
CA ALA A 197 -5.25 -0.46 1.91
C ALA A 197 -4.35 -0.34 3.16
N PRO A 198 -3.08 -0.83 3.16
CA PRO A 198 -2.16 -0.64 4.29
C PRO A 198 -1.85 0.82 4.63
N ILE A 199 -1.83 1.69 3.60
CA ILE A 199 -1.47 3.10 3.70
C ILE A 199 -2.64 3.92 4.25
N ILE A 200 -3.85 3.65 3.75
CA ILE A 200 -5.07 4.27 4.28
C ILE A 200 -5.27 3.92 5.74
N ARG A 201 -5.13 2.63 6.09
CA ARG A 201 -5.22 2.18 7.48
C ARG A 201 -4.22 2.95 8.36
N ALA A 202 -2.95 3.03 7.96
CA ALA A 202 -1.93 3.76 8.72
C ALA A 202 -2.25 5.25 8.86
N SER A 203 -2.77 5.89 7.81
CA SER A 203 -3.17 7.30 7.81
C SER A 203 -4.37 7.57 8.74
N ILE A 204 -5.38 6.69 8.73
CA ILE A 204 -6.53 6.77 9.64
C ILE A 204 -6.09 6.52 11.08
N MET A 205 -5.30 5.47 11.34
CA MET A 205 -4.81 5.19 12.69
C MET A 205 -3.94 6.33 13.23
N GLY A 206 -3.06 6.92 12.41
CA GLY A 206 -2.28 8.11 12.80
C GLY A 206 -3.16 9.31 13.15
N SER A 207 -4.22 9.54 12.35
CA SER A 207 -5.20 10.60 12.61
C SER A 207 -5.98 10.35 13.92
N LEU A 208 -6.38 9.10 14.18
CA LEU A 208 -7.06 8.72 15.41
C LEU A 208 -6.17 8.89 16.64
N VAL A 209 -4.88 8.55 16.55
CA VAL A 209 -3.92 8.76 17.64
C VAL A 209 -3.76 10.24 17.96
N PHE A 210 -3.74 11.12 16.96
CA PHE A 210 -3.70 12.55 17.18
C PHE A 210 -4.96 13.06 17.90
N VAL A 211 -6.15 12.70 17.41
CA VAL A 211 -7.42 13.07 18.07
C VAL A 211 -7.47 12.53 19.50
N ALA A 212 -6.97 11.31 19.71
CA ALA A 212 -6.89 10.70 21.03
C ALA A 212 -5.94 11.46 21.98
N GLN A 213 -4.83 12.01 21.48
CA GLN A 213 -3.92 12.85 22.24
C GLN A 213 -4.61 14.15 22.69
N GLU A 214 -5.31 14.84 21.79
CA GLU A 214 -6.03 16.08 22.12
C GLU A 214 -7.17 15.87 23.14
N ILE A 215 -7.84 14.72 23.08
CA ILE A 215 -8.92 14.36 24.02
C ILE A 215 -8.37 13.76 25.34
N GLY A 216 -7.04 13.57 25.46
CA GLY A 216 -6.40 12.98 26.64
C GLY A 216 -6.68 11.48 26.83
N ARG A 217 -7.02 10.75 25.76
CA ARG A 217 -7.40 9.33 25.79
C ARG A 217 -6.43 8.44 25.01
N LEU A 218 -5.20 8.33 25.49
CA LEU A 218 -4.07 7.71 24.79
C LEU A 218 -4.12 6.18 24.56
N ASN A 219 -5.02 5.43 25.21
CA ASN A 219 -4.84 3.98 25.31
C ASN A 219 -6.02 3.17 24.81
N PHE A 220 -6.16 2.88 23.50
CA PHE A 220 -6.87 1.69 23.00
C PHE A 220 -6.50 1.35 21.53
N SER A 221 -5.30 0.82 21.28
CA SER A 221 -4.85 0.40 19.93
C SER A 221 -5.84 -0.55 19.24
N LEU A 222 -6.47 -1.45 20.01
CA LEU A 222 -7.50 -2.36 19.50
C LEU A 222 -8.77 -1.62 19.05
N ARG A 223 -9.22 -0.60 19.79
CA ARG A 223 -10.39 0.21 19.39
C ARG A 223 -10.08 1.06 18.17
N ALA A 224 -8.86 1.62 18.09
CA ALA A 224 -8.42 2.35 16.91
C ALA A 224 -8.43 1.44 15.67
N LEU A 225 -8.00 0.17 15.81
CA LEU A 225 -8.07 -0.81 14.73
C LEU A 225 -9.51 -1.08 14.29
N PHE A 226 -10.44 -1.32 15.22
CA PHE A 226 -11.86 -1.53 14.88
C PHE A 226 -12.52 -0.30 14.26
N MET A 227 -12.25 0.91 14.77
CA MET A 227 -12.73 2.16 14.16
C MET A 227 -12.18 2.34 12.75
N THR A 228 -10.92 1.99 12.53
CA THR A 228 -10.28 2.07 11.21
C THR A 228 -10.91 1.07 10.24
N ALA A 229 -11.13 -0.18 10.67
CA ALA A 229 -11.84 -1.17 9.88
C ALA A 229 -13.24 -0.70 9.49
N PHE A 230 -13.98 -0.14 10.46
CA PHE A 230 -15.31 0.39 10.23
C PHE A 230 -15.30 1.53 9.21
N ALA A 231 -14.46 2.54 9.40
CA ALA A 231 -14.36 3.69 8.50
C ALA A 231 -13.99 3.26 7.07
N MET A 232 -13.02 2.35 6.93
CA MET A 232 -12.58 1.84 5.63
C MET A 232 -13.67 1.06 4.90
N LEU A 233 -14.28 0.08 5.57
CA LEU A 233 -15.31 -0.78 4.98
C LEU A 233 -16.65 -0.06 4.76
N PHE A 234 -16.95 0.98 5.55
CA PHE A 234 -18.14 1.81 5.34
C PHE A 234 -18.05 2.62 4.03
N VAL A 235 -16.84 3.13 3.72
CA VAL A 235 -16.56 3.90 2.50
C VAL A 235 -16.44 2.97 1.29
N LYS A 236 -15.65 1.89 1.39
CA LYS A 236 -15.41 0.93 0.28
C LYS A 236 -15.51 -0.51 0.78
N PRO A 237 -16.70 -1.13 0.72
CA PRO A 237 -16.92 -2.50 1.18
C PRO A 237 -16.11 -3.57 0.42
N ASP A 238 -15.71 -3.28 -0.83
CA ASP A 238 -14.87 -4.17 -1.65
C ASP A 238 -13.56 -4.56 -0.96
N TRP A 239 -13.00 -3.71 -0.11
CA TRP A 239 -11.75 -4.00 0.61
C TRP A 239 -11.83 -5.21 1.51
N LEU A 240 -13.03 -5.70 1.86
CA LEU A 240 -13.18 -6.94 2.61
C LEU A 240 -12.55 -8.14 1.89
N THR A 241 -12.52 -8.13 0.55
CA THR A 241 -11.91 -9.18 -0.28
C THR A 241 -10.49 -8.83 -0.74
N ASP A 242 -9.99 -7.66 -0.37
CA ASP A 242 -8.66 -7.23 -0.75
C ASP A 242 -7.61 -7.92 0.14
N ILE A 243 -6.66 -8.62 -0.51
CA ILE A 243 -5.60 -9.35 0.20
C ILE A 243 -4.73 -8.38 1.01
N GLY A 244 -4.48 -7.17 0.51
CA GLY A 244 -3.72 -6.14 1.21
C GLY A 244 -4.42 -5.70 2.50
N PHE A 245 -5.74 -5.50 2.47
CA PHE A 245 -6.55 -5.24 3.65
C PHE A 245 -6.47 -6.39 4.65
N MET A 246 -6.69 -7.64 4.21
CA MET A 246 -6.64 -8.82 5.08
C MET A 246 -5.29 -8.97 5.78
N LEU A 247 -4.18 -8.94 5.01
CA LEU A 247 -2.82 -9.06 5.54
C LEU A 247 -2.51 -7.94 6.54
N SER A 248 -2.88 -6.71 6.18
CA SER A 248 -2.66 -5.50 6.99
C SER A 248 -3.38 -5.58 8.34
N PHE A 249 -4.68 -5.86 8.35
CA PHE A 249 -5.46 -5.95 9.59
C PHE A 249 -5.07 -7.16 10.43
N ALA A 250 -4.81 -8.31 9.80
CA ALA A 250 -4.37 -9.50 10.50
C ALA A 250 -2.98 -9.29 11.16
N ALA A 251 -2.03 -8.68 10.45
CA ALA A 251 -0.73 -8.33 11.01
C ALA A 251 -0.85 -7.41 12.23
N THR A 252 -1.64 -6.33 12.14
CA THR A 252 -1.80 -5.39 13.26
C THR A 252 -2.56 -6.01 14.43
N LEU A 253 -3.60 -6.79 14.17
CA LEU A 253 -4.32 -7.50 15.23
C LEU A 253 -3.40 -8.49 15.94
N SER A 254 -2.59 -9.23 15.15
CA SER A 254 -1.64 -10.20 15.69
C SER A 254 -0.54 -9.53 16.50
N LEU A 255 -0.01 -8.39 16.05
CA LEU A 255 0.91 -7.56 16.84
C LEU A 255 0.27 -7.15 18.17
N ILE A 256 -0.93 -6.58 18.16
CA ILE A 256 -1.60 -6.11 19.40
C ILE A 256 -1.84 -7.26 20.40
N LEU A 257 -2.13 -8.48 19.92
CA LEU A 257 -2.49 -9.62 20.77
C LEU A 257 -1.30 -10.49 21.21
N PHE A 258 -0.30 -10.66 20.33
CA PHE A 258 0.77 -11.63 20.52
C PHE A 258 2.13 -11.00 20.80
N GLU A 259 2.43 -9.77 20.33
CA GLU A 259 3.75 -9.15 20.55
C GLU A 259 4.11 -9.05 22.05
N PRO A 260 3.21 -8.62 22.96
CA PRO A 260 3.52 -8.60 24.40
C PRO A 260 3.77 -9.98 25.01
N LYS A 261 3.21 -11.05 24.42
CA LYS A 261 3.39 -12.43 24.87
C LYS A 261 4.72 -12.99 24.39
N VAL A 262 5.07 -12.72 23.13
CA VAL A 262 6.33 -13.15 22.51
C VAL A 262 7.51 -12.43 23.14
N ASP A 263 7.43 -11.11 23.34
CA ASP A 263 8.48 -10.33 24.01
C ASP A 263 8.76 -10.85 25.43
N ARG A 264 7.70 -11.23 26.16
CA ARG A 264 7.81 -11.83 27.50
C ARG A 264 8.49 -13.20 27.47
N PHE A 265 8.27 -13.99 26.43
CA PHE A 265 8.87 -15.32 26.27
C PHE A 265 10.38 -15.22 26.02
N PHE A 266 10.81 -14.28 25.17
CA PHE A 266 12.21 -14.10 24.80
C PHE A 266 12.99 -13.14 25.70
N LYS A 267 12.56 -12.94 26.95
CA LYS A 267 13.19 -12.00 27.90
C LYS A 267 14.70 -12.13 28.06
N LYS A 268 15.25 -13.33 27.85
CA LYS A 268 16.69 -13.64 27.95
C LYS A 268 17.53 -13.08 26.79
N ILE A 269 16.89 -12.65 25.70
CA ILE A 269 17.55 -12.02 24.54
C ILE A 269 17.71 -10.51 24.79
N PRO A 270 18.83 -9.89 24.37
CA PRO A 270 19.01 -8.43 24.44
C PRO A 270 17.84 -7.66 23.83
N ALA A 271 17.41 -6.57 24.48
CA ALA A 271 16.19 -5.84 24.15
C ALA A 271 16.13 -5.34 22.69
N ILE A 272 17.28 -4.97 22.11
CA ILE A 272 17.41 -4.51 20.72
C ILE A 272 16.95 -5.60 19.75
N ILE A 273 17.49 -6.83 19.92
CA ILE A 273 17.17 -7.96 19.05
C ILE A 273 15.77 -8.49 19.37
N ARG A 274 15.43 -8.54 20.67
CA ARG A 274 14.17 -9.09 21.15
C ARG A 274 12.95 -8.37 20.57
N LYS A 275 12.99 -7.03 20.50
CA LYS A 275 11.84 -6.23 20.03
C LYS A 275 11.55 -6.46 18.55
N ASP A 276 12.56 -6.41 17.70
CA ASP A 276 12.41 -6.63 16.26
C ASP A 276 12.04 -8.08 15.95
N PHE A 277 12.62 -9.03 16.68
CA PHE A 277 12.27 -10.45 16.54
C PHE A 277 10.83 -10.75 17.00
N SER A 278 10.41 -10.18 18.14
CA SER A 278 9.08 -10.39 18.70
C SER A 278 7.99 -9.77 17.85
N THR A 279 8.23 -8.58 17.31
CA THR A 279 7.30 -7.92 16.37
C THR A 279 7.19 -8.73 15.07
N SER A 280 8.29 -9.20 14.50
CA SER A 280 8.28 -10.04 13.30
C SER A 280 7.52 -11.35 13.50
N LEU A 281 7.84 -12.11 14.57
CA LEU A 281 7.14 -13.35 14.89
C LEU A 281 5.64 -13.13 15.16
N ALA A 282 5.30 -12.10 15.94
CA ALA A 282 3.92 -11.79 16.23
C ALA A 282 3.14 -11.40 14.96
N ALA A 283 3.73 -10.64 14.04
CA ALA A 283 3.09 -10.34 12.76
C ALA A 283 2.89 -11.60 11.90
N GLN A 284 3.89 -12.50 11.86
CA GLN A 284 3.82 -13.74 11.09
C GLN A 284 2.69 -14.67 11.53
N VAL A 285 2.39 -14.77 12.83
CA VAL A 285 1.28 -15.59 13.33
C VAL A 285 -0.06 -15.24 12.66
N GLY A 286 -0.33 -13.96 12.43
CA GLY A 286 -1.56 -13.51 11.75
C GLY A 286 -1.48 -13.56 10.23
N VAL A 287 -0.28 -13.42 9.67
CA VAL A 287 -0.06 -13.27 8.21
C VAL A 287 0.11 -14.61 7.50
N VAL A 288 0.79 -15.58 8.13
CA VAL A 288 1.12 -16.89 7.53
C VAL A 288 -0.09 -17.65 7.02
N PRO A 289 -1.22 -17.76 7.77
CA PRO A 289 -2.40 -18.46 7.26
C PRO A 289 -2.94 -17.83 5.97
N ILE A 290 -2.99 -16.50 5.92
CA ILE A 290 -3.48 -15.76 4.76
C ILE A 290 -2.55 -15.93 3.56
N LEU A 291 -1.23 -15.90 3.79
CA LEU A 291 -0.26 -16.14 2.72
C LEU A 291 -0.35 -17.57 2.18
N TYR A 292 -0.52 -18.55 3.07
CA TYR A 292 -0.62 -19.96 2.68
C TYR A 292 -1.88 -20.22 1.83
N PHE A 293 -3.06 -19.78 2.29
CA PHE A 293 -4.31 -19.96 1.56
C PHE A 293 -4.42 -19.05 0.32
N GLY A 294 -3.82 -17.85 0.36
CA GLY A 294 -3.94 -16.87 -0.72
C GLY A 294 -2.95 -17.07 -1.86
N PHE A 295 -1.70 -17.46 -1.57
CA PHE A 295 -0.64 -17.55 -2.57
C PHE A 295 -0.12 -18.97 -2.81
N GLY A 296 -0.44 -19.94 -1.95
CA GLY A 296 -0.03 -21.34 -2.11
C GLY A 296 1.48 -21.57 -2.09
N GLN A 297 2.28 -20.54 -1.79
CA GLN A 297 3.74 -20.58 -1.80
C GLN A 297 4.25 -20.04 -0.46
N PHE A 298 4.73 -20.95 0.40
CA PHE A 298 5.43 -20.59 1.63
C PHE A 298 6.91 -20.96 1.47
N ASN A 299 7.77 -19.96 1.29
CA ASN A 299 9.20 -20.18 1.31
C ASN A 299 9.70 -20.17 2.75
N VAL A 300 10.16 -21.32 3.24
CA VAL A 300 10.70 -21.49 4.60
C VAL A 300 11.92 -20.59 4.83
N LEU A 301 12.67 -20.25 3.78
CA LEU A 301 13.80 -19.32 3.84
C LEU A 301 13.35 -17.85 3.82
N SER A 302 12.07 -17.54 3.63
CA SER A 302 11.58 -16.16 3.56
C SER A 302 11.96 -15.31 4.78
N PRO A 303 11.89 -15.79 6.04
CA PRO A 303 12.35 -15.00 7.20
C PRO A 303 13.83 -14.63 7.12
N VAL A 304 14.69 -15.54 6.62
CA VAL A 304 16.12 -15.31 6.47
C VAL A 304 16.38 -14.28 5.36
N ILE A 305 15.74 -14.46 4.21
CA ILE A 305 15.84 -13.53 3.08
C ILE A 305 15.34 -12.14 3.48
N ASN A 306 14.20 -12.05 4.17
CA ASN A 306 13.67 -10.80 4.68
C ASN A 306 14.66 -10.14 5.65
N ALA A 307 15.29 -10.87 6.57
CA ALA A 307 16.29 -10.31 7.48
C ALA A 307 17.50 -9.72 6.72
N MET A 308 17.97 -10.39 5.67
CA MET A 308 19.10 -9.92 4.84
C MET A 308 18.77 -8.70 3.99
N VAL A 309 17.49 -8.39 3.80
CA VAL A 309 17.02 -7.42 2.81
C VAL A 309 16.33 -6.21 3.48
N LEU A 310 15.58 -6.43 4.56
CA LEU A 310 14.69 -5.42 5.16
C LEU A 310 15.44 -4.21 5.72
N TRP A 311 16.70 -4.37 6.15
CA TRP A 311 17.55 -3.25 6.59
C TRP A 311 17.82 -2.24 5.46
N THR A 312 17.76 -2.65 4.20
CA THR A 312 17.95 -1.75 3.05
C THR A 312 16.72 -0.89 2.75
N ILE A 313 15.52 -1.35 3.14
CA ILE A 313 14.26 -0.72 2.74
C ILE A 313 14.13 0.68 3.29
N VAL A 314 14.36 0.89 4.59
CA VAL A 314 14.23 2.21 5.21
C VAL A 314 15.18 3.23 4.55
N PRO A 315 16.49 2.95 4.38
CA PRO A 315 17.39 3.80 3.62
C PRO A 315 16.94 4.04 2.16
N ILE A 316 16.49 3.00 1.45
CA ILE A 316 15.98 3.13 0.07
C ILE A 316 14.78 4.06 0.03
N THR A 317 13.82 3.92 0.95
CA THR A 317 12.64 4.79 1.02
C THR A 317 13.04 6.24 1.26
N ILE A 318 13.92 6.51 2.23
CA ILE A 318 14.30 7.88 2.60
C ILE A 318 15.08 8.54 1.47
N ILE A 319 16.17 7.91 1.02
CA ILE A 319 17.03 8.49 -0.02
C ILE A 319 16.27 8.56 -1.35
N GLY A 320 15.44 7.57 -1.66
CA GLY A 320 14.57 7.56 -2.84
C GLY A 320 13.57 8.71 -2.83
N MET A 321 12.85 8.92 -1.72
CA MET A 321 11.91 10.05 -1.58
C MET A 321 12.63 11.40 -1.67
N VAL A 322 13.76 11.57 -0.98
CA VAL A 322 14.53 12.82 -1.01
C VAL A 322 15.08 13.06 -2.41
N GLY A 323 15.67 12.05 -3.05
CA GLY A 323 16.20 12.14 -4.41
C GLY A 323 15.11 12.42 -5.44
N GLY A 324 13.93 11.82 -5.30
CA GLY A 324 12.78 12.09 -6.14
C GLY A 324 12.28 13.53 -6.00
N ILE A 325 12.04 14.00 -4.77
CA ILE A 325 11.56 15.38 -4.52
C ILE A 325 12.60 16.41 -5.01
N LEU A 326 13.88 16.21 -4.71
CA LEU A 326 14.94 17.08 -5.19
C LEU A 326 15.08 17.02 -6.70
N GLY A 327 14.85 15.86 -7.32
CA GLY A 327 14.87 15.68 -8.77
C GLY A 327 13.80 16.47 -9.50
N LEU A 328 12.61 16.60 -8.91
CA LEU A 328 11.53 17.43 -9.46
C LEU A 328 11.85 18.93 -9.40
N ILE A 329 12.65 19.37 -8.42
CA ILE A 329 13.04 20.78 -8.26
C ILE A 329 14.30 21.08 -9.10
N PHE A 330 15.29 20.20 -9.03
CA PHE A 330 16.58 20.31 -9.68
C PHE A 330 17.16 18.93 -10.02
N GLU A 331 16.93 18.50 -11.27
CA GLU A 331 17.26 17.16 -11.77
C GLU A 331 18.68 16.66 -11.43
N PRO A 332 19.76 17.46 -11.58
CA PRO A 332 21.12 16.99 -11.32
C PRO A 332 21.37 16.61 -9.85
N VAL A 333 20.80 17.35 -8.89
CA VAL A 333 20.94 17.05 -7.46
C VAL A 333 20.13 15.81 -7.10
N GLY A 334 18.90 15.70 -7.60
CA GLY A 334 18.11 14.49 -7.41
C GLY A 334 18.82 13.25 -7.93
N ARG A 335 19.44 13.34 -9.12
CA ARG A 335 20.23 12.25 -9.71
C ARG A 335 21.42 11.88 -8.85
N ALA A 336 22.17 12.86 -8.34
CA ALA A 336 23.30 12.62 -7.44
C ALA A 336 22.87 11.87 -6.16
N VAL A 337 21.73 12.25 -5.58
CA VAL A 337 21.15 11.57 -4.41
C VAL A 337 20.69 10.15 -4.75
N LEU A 338 20.05 9.95 -5.91
CA LEU A 338 19.63 8.61 -6.36
C LEU A 338 20.79 7.64 -6.55
N LEU A 339 21.97 8.12 -6.96
CA LEU A 339 23.16 7.27 -7.08
C LEU A 339 23.58 6.67 -5.73
N LEU A 340 23.31 7.34 -4.61
CA LEU A 340 23.54 6.80 -3.27
C LEU A 340 22.63 5.61 -2.94
N VAL A 341 21.48 5.49 -3.62
CA VAL A 341 20.55 4.35 -3.46
C VAL A 341 21.00 3.12 -4.24
N TYR A 342 21.81 3.30 -5.28
CA TYR A 342 22.22 2.23 -6.18
C TYR A 342 22.89 1.02 -5.47
N PRO A 343 23.83 1.18 -4.52
CA PRO A 343 24.41 0.03 -3.82
C PRO A 343 23.38 -0.74 -2.98
N LEU A 344 22.44 -0.04 -2.34
CA LEU A 344 21.40 -0.65 -1.51
C LEU A 344 20.40 -1.47 -2.35
N THR A 345 19.98 -0.90 -3.47
CA THR A 345 19.09 -1.57 -4.43
C THR A 345 19.80 -2.73 -5.12
N SER A 346 21.09 -2.60 -5.40
CA SER A 346 21.91 -3.69 -5.94
C SER A 346 22.06 -4.86 -4.95
N TRP A 347 22.26 -4.59 -3.66
CA TRP A 347 22.26 -5.61 -2.62
C TRP A 347 20.91 -6.35 -2.58
N PHE A 348 19.80 -5.59 -2.56
CA PHE A 348 18.45 -6.14 -2.56
C PHE A 348 18.23 -7.09 -3.75
N VAL A 349 18.56 -6.63 -4.96
CA VAL A 349 18.38 -7.40 -6.20
C VAL A 349 19.31 -8.62 -6.23
N TRP A 350 20.54 -8.50 -5.73
CA TRP A 350 21.51 -9.59 -5.68
C TRP A 350 21.05 -10.72 -4.75
N ILE A 351 20.57 -10.40 -3.56
CA ILE A 351 20.00 -11.40 -2.63
C ILE A 351 18.83 -12.13 -3.31
N LEU A 352 17.94 -11.39 -3.97
CA LEU A 352 16.82 -12.02 -4.68
C LEU A 352 17.27 -12.98 -5.78
N ARG A 353 18.34 -12.66 -6.52
CA ARG A 353 18.88 -13.54 -7.55
C ARG A 353 19.50 -14.82 -7.00
N ILE A 354 20.00 -14.81 -5.76
CA ILE A 354 20.58 -16.00 -5.13
C ILE A 354 19.51 -16.99 -4.68
N PHE A 355 18.38 -16.47 -4.18
CA PHE A 355 17.32 -17.27 -3.57
C PHE A 355 16.09 -17.47 -4.46
N ASN A 356 16.08 -16.87 -5.65
CA ASN A 356 15.14 -17.16 -6.73
C ASN A 356 15.66 -18.32 -7.57
#